data_AF-A0A2P4XRZ0-F1
#
_entry.id   AF-A0A2P4XRZ0-F1
#
_cell.length_a   1.000
_cell.length_b   1.000
_cell.length_c   1.000
_cell.angle_alpha   90.00
_cell.angle_beta   90.00
_cell.angle_gamma   90.00
#
_symmetry.space_group_name_H-M   'P 1'
#
loop_
_entity.id
_entity.type
_entity.pdbx_description
1 polymer ?
#
loop_
_entity_poly.entity_id
_entity_poly.type
_entity_poly.pdbx_seq_one_letter_code
_entity_poly.pdbx_strand_id
1 'polypeptide(L)'
;MAGTATMAVATSEDPVAACGSKRSIEEVADSLLRSSLEDFAARKDRDIPLTDIRDALMDHLLGSIQTDLKHTVLFVCEEVTDFRPEKETTEEVTVDDSAIVEVPLLEGVEGDYQFRSRLSVGDSIPRCDATLLKIPVSKRDIEKEKHAAKKAIKKKIKKFKKSSGETSKPSAEFYVLSPEELKVHLPYIPFEDAKAAAEFVSTKPLLDGETRTAEQLLLALDCEMCRTTKGVELTRLTLVDASEKVLLDEYVRPKNPIVDYCTQYSGITCEIMEATTMRLADIQEKFLTIVPAEAILVGHSIENDLQALQVLHRRVIDTACMYPHPKGPPFRSALRFLTSQFLNRAIQTGTDGHCSVEDAVATLQLAKLKIKHGPTFPSIEHEYKQKKVVNEMARAKKSVLIVDSQRASRSLSGGVACIIPREDPSEVVQTVVHQLTTGFPPHLTWARIRGVTRSEIVEYMRKIKANLPEHSCLVTVLSGDISDLRALHKRRTARSDPRSSLMWDKKQQEALDATALAAQTGIVHICLQ
;
A
#
# COMPACT_ATOMS: atom_id res chain seq x y z
N MET A 1 15.73 -66.26 20.44
CA MET A 1 16.15 -67.67 20.28
C MET A 1 14.89 -68.48 20.02
N ALA A 2 14.47 -68.55 18.76
CA ALA A 2 14.33 -69.78 17.95
C ALA A 2 12.88 -70.31 18.01
N GLY A 3 12.15 -70.63 16.94
CA GLY A 3 12.36 -70.64 15.48
C GLY A 3 11.03 -70.29 14.81
N THR A 4 10.74 -70.50 13.54
CA THR A 4 11.41 -71.14 12.41
C THR A 4 10.54 -70.81 11.19
N ALA A 5 11.16 -70.54 10.04
CA ALA A 5 10.50 -70.29 8.75
C ALA A 5 10.23 -71.60 7.98
N THR A 6 9.22 -71.62 7.10
CA THR A 6 9.25 -72.10 5.69
C THR A 6 7.81 -72.14 5.10
N MET A 7 7.53 -71.31 4.08
CA MET A 7 7.45 -71.60 2.62
C MET A 7 6.07 -72.09 2.14
N ALA A 8 5.43 -71.28 1.30
CA ALA A 8 4.56 -71.75 0.23
C ALA A 8 4.61 -70.74 -0.93
N VAL A 9 5.29 -71.15 -2.00
CA VAL A 9 5.20 -70.55 -3.35
C VAL A 9 3.92 -71.11 -3.97
N ALA A 10 3.04 -70.23 -4.45
CA ALA A 10 1.96 -70.60 -5.36
C ALA A 10 1.85 -69.52 -6.44
N THR A 11 2.17 -69.96 -7.64
CA THR A 11 1.97 -69.33 -8.94
C THR A 11 0.49 -69.09 -9.21
N SER A 12 0.15 -67.93 -9.75
CA SER A 12 -1.03 -67.79 -10.60
C SER A 12 -0.83 -66.64 -11.57
N GLU A 13 -0.85 -67.01 -12.84
CA GLU A 13 -0.89 -66.14 -14.00
C GLU A 13 -2.16 -65.28 -14.01
N ASP A 14 -2.06 -64.14 -14.69
CA ASP A 14 -3.11 -63.15 -14.94
C ASP A 14 -4.41 -63.74 -15.49
N PRO A 15 -5.52 -62.98 -15.36
CA PRO A 15 -6.06 -62.44 -16.61
C PRO A 15 -6.33 -60.93 -16.54
N VAL A 16 -5.59 -60.20 -17.39
CA VAL A 16 -5.99 -59.04 -18.20
C VAL A 16 -7.01 -58.09 -17.56
N ALA A 17 -6.50 -57.07 -16.88
CA ALA A 17 -7.25 -55.87 -16.55
C ALA A 17 -7.36 -54.94 -17.77
N ALA A 18 -8.60 -54.64 -18.16
CA ALA A 18 -8.92 -53.62 -19.16
C ALA A 18 -8.48 -52.23 -18.68
N CYS A 19 -7.75 -51.55 -19.56
CA CYS A 19 -7.18 -50.22 -19.39
C CYS A 19 -8.27 -49.15 -19.15
N GLY A 20 -8.35 -48.63 -17.92
CA GLY A 20 -8.98 -47.36 -17.61
C GLY A 20 -7.90 -46.31 -17.43
N SER A 21 -7.77 -45.41 -18.40
CA SER A 21 -6.77 -44.33 -18.41
C SER A 21 -6.95 -43.43 -17.18
N LYS A 22 -5.96 -43.42 -16.26
CA LYS A 22 -5.90 -42.47 -15.14
C LYS A 22 -5.48 -41.11 -15.67
N ARG A 23 -6.43 -40.18 -15.84
CA ARG A 23 -6.11 -38.77 -16.04
C ARG A 23 -5.34 -38.22 -14.85
N SER A 24 -4.29 -37.45 -15.09
CA SER A 24 -3.40 -36.92 -14.04
C SER A 24 -4.11 -35.80 -13.25
N ILE A 25 -3.72 -35.61 -11.99
CA ILE A 25 -4.27 -34.55 -11.11
C ILE A 25 -4.06 -33.14 -11.70
N GLU A 26 -3.07 -32.98 -12.58
CA GLU A 26 -2.74 -31.73 -13.30
C GLU A 26 -3.81 -31.37 -14.36
N GLU A 27 -4.37 -32.36 -15.08
CA GLU A 27 -5.46 -32.14 -16.05
C GLU A 27 -6.78 -31.72 -15.38
N VAL A 28 -6.96 -32.07 -14.10
CA VAL A 28 -8.21 -31.83 -13.36
C VAL A 28 -8.39 -30.36 -12.94
N ALA A 29 -7.31 -29.58 -12.86
CA ALA A 29 -7.38 -28.22 -12.33
C ALA A 29 -7.41 -27.09 -13.38
N ASP A 30 -6.76 -27.27 -14.53
CA ASP A 30 -7.03 -26.43 -15.71
C ASP A 30 -8.52 -26.57 -16.11
N SER A 31 -9.07 -27.78 -15.94
CA SER A 31 -10.49 -28.06 -16.08
C SER A 31 -11.39 -27.25 -15.12
N LEU A 32 -10.92 -26.76 -13.97
CA LEU A 32 -11.74 -25.99 -13.02
C LEU A 32 -11.87 -24.52 -13.41
N LEU A 33 -10.79 -23.89 -13.87
CA LEU A 33 -10.87 -22.52 -14.42
C LEU A 33 -11.68 -22.56 -15.71
N ARG A 34 -11.39 -23.48 -16.63
CA ARG A 34 -12.18 -23.66 -17.86
C ARG A 34 -13.65 -23.93 -17.55
N SER A 35 -13.95 -24.81 -16.60
CA SER A 35 -15.34 -25.06 -16.16
C SER A 35 -15.99 -23.80 -15.60
N SER A 36 -15.28 -23.00 -14.79
CA SER A 36 -15.82 -21.73 -14.29
C SER A 36 -16.10 -20.74 -15.42
N LEU A 37 -15.20 -20.65 -16.41
CA LEU A 37 -15.38 -19.81 -17.60
C LEU A 37 -16.50 -20.30 -18.52
N GLU A 38 -16.69 -21.61 -18.65
CA GLU A 38 -17.79 -22.23 -19.39
C GLU A 38 -19.14 -21.97 -18.68
N ASP A 39 -19.19 -22.10 -17.36
CA ASP A 39 -20.35 -21.76 -16.54
C ASP A 39 -20.72 -20.27 -16.67
N PHE A 40 -19.72 -19.40 -16.75
CA PHE A 40 -19.91 -17.98 -17.03
C PHE A 40 -20.44 -17.77 -18.46
N ALA A 41 -19.89 -18.47 -19.46
CA ALA A 41 -20.29 -18.32 -20.86
C ALA A 41 -21.72 -18.85 -21.11
N ALA A 42 -22.16 -19.83 -20.32
CA ALA A 42 -23.52 -20.36 -20.35
C ALA A 42 -24.57 -19.34 -19.87
N ARG A 43 -24.18 -18.32 -19.09
CA ARG A 43 -25.08 -17.27 -18.56
C ARG A 43 -25.24 -16.11 -19.55
N LYS A 44 -25.62 -16.41 -20.80
CA LYS A 44 -25.68 -15.42 -21.91
C LYS A 44 -26.49 -14.15 -21.63
N ASP A 45 -27.50 -14.22 -20.74
CA ASP A 45 -28.45 -13.11 -20.50
C ASP A 45 -28.15 -12.28 -19.23
N ARG A 46 -26.98 -12.43 -18.58
CA ARG A 46 -26.67 -11.68 -17.34
C ARG A 46 -25.25 -11.14 -17.32
N ASP A 47 -25.12 -9.87 -16.94
CA ASP A 47 -23.82 -9.27 -16.63
C ASP A 47 -23.14 -10.02 -15.49
N ILE A 48 -21.90 -10.44 -15.73
CA ILE A 48 -21.10 -11.17 -14.75
C ILE A 48 -20.34 -10.16 -13.89
N PRO A 49 -20.49 -10.16 -12.56
CA PRO A 49 -19.69 -9.29 -11.71
C PRO A 49 -18.19 -9.53 -11.93
N LEU A 50 -17.42 -8.45 -12.13
CA LEU A 50 -15.96 -8.55 -12.28
C LEU A 50 -15.30 -9.17 -11.04
N THR A 51 -15.95 -9.10 -9.88
CA THR A 51 -15.55 -9.78 -8.65
C THR A 51 -15.52 -11.30 -8.79
N ASP A 52 -16.49 -11.88 -9.51
CA ASP A 52 -16.61 -13.33 -9.64
C ASP A 52 -15.53 -13.86 -10.60
N ILE A 53 -15.27 -13.11 -11.68
CA ILE A 53 -14.15 -13.37 -12.59
C ILE A 53 -12.82 -13.26 -11.86
N ARG A 54 -12.64 -12.21 -11.04
CA ARG A 54 -11.44 -12.06 -10.21
C ARG A 54 -11.26 -13.26 -9.29
N ASP A 55 -12.30 -13.69 -8.58
CA ASP A 55 -12.17 -14.75 -7.58
C ASP A 55 -11.74 -16.07 -8.23
N ALA A 56 -12.31 -16.40 -9.40
CA ALA A 56 -11.86 -17.54 -10.21
C ALA A 56 -10.38 -17.44 -10.64
N LEU A 57 -9.92 -16.24 -11.02
CA LEU A 57 -8.50 -16.00 -11.37
C LEU A 57 -7.57 -16.02 -10.15
N MET A 58 -8.03 -15.54 -8.99
CA MET A 58 -7.21 -15.43 -7.79
C MET A 58 -6.93 -16.78 -7.14
N ASP A 59 -7.88 -17.72 -7.22
CA ASP A 59 -7.67 -19.08 -6.75
C ASP A 59 -6.50 -19.76 -7.46
N HIS A 60 -6.41 -19.50 -8.76
CA HIS A 60 -5.29 -19.91 -9.59
C HIS A 60 -3.99 -19.15 -9.24
N LEU A 61 -4.03 -17.81 -9.22
CA LEU A 61 -2.85 -16.96 -9.03
C LEU A 61 -2.15 -17.15 -7.68
N LEU A 62 -2.91 -17.37 -6.62
CA LEU A 62 -2.38 -17.51 -5.26
C LEU A 62 -2.11 -18.98 -4.87
N GLY A 63 -2.40 -19.93 -5.77
CA GLY A 63 -2.15 -21.34 -5.57
C GLY A 63 -3.06 -22.00 -4.52
N SER A 64 -4.30 -21.51 -4.36
CA SER A 64 -5.31 -22.25 -3.58
C SER A 64 -5.73 -23.53 -4.31
N ILE A 65 -5.54 -23.56 -5.63
CA ILE A 65 -5.75 -24.70 -6.51
C ILE A 65 -4.43 -24.98 -7.27
N GLN A 66 -4.08 -26.25 -7.45
CA GLN A 66 -2.87 -26.66 -8.18
C GLN A 66 -3.15 -26.59 -9.68
N THR A 67 -2.57 -25.65 -10.40
CA THR A 67 -2.95 -25.33 -11.79
C THR A 67 -1.74 -25.31 -12.72
N ASP A 68 -1.95 -25.49 -14.02
CA ASP A 68 -0.87 -25.48 -15.02
C ASP A 68 -0.47 -24.05 -15.45
N LEU A 69 -1.39 -23.06 -15.42
CA LEU A 69 -1.02 -21.69 -15.77
C LEU A 69 0.03 -21.10 -14.81
N LYS A 70 1.03 -20.47 -15.41
CA LYS A 70 2.19 -19.88 -14.73
C LYS A 70 2.17 -18.36 -14.79
N HIS A 71 1.61 -17.82 -15.86
CA HIS A 71 1.64 -16.39 -16.17
C HIS A 71 0.23 -15.86 -16.41
N THR A 72 -0.09 -14.70 -15.87
CA THR A 72 -1.35 -14.01 -16.12
C THR A 72 -1.09 -12.54 -16.46
N VAL A 73 -1.69 -12.09 -17.55
CA VAL A 73 -1.65 -10.69 -17.99
C VAL A 73 -3.06 -10.10 -17.78
N LEU A 74 -3.17 -9.14 -16.87
CA LEU A 74 -4.35 -8.30 -16.68
C LEU A 74 -4.17 -7.02 -17.49
N PHE A 75 -4.83 -6.96 -18.65
CA PHE A 75 -4.77 -5.84 -19.59
C PHE A 75 -6.05 -5.01 -19.50
N VAL A 76 -5.98 -3.84 -18.87
CA VAL A 76 -7.15 -2.99 -18.60
C VAL A 76 -7.17 -1.80 -19.55
N CYS A 77 -8.22 -1.71 -20.36
CA CYS A 77 -8.47 -0.63 -21.31
C CYS A 77 -9.60 0.26 -20.76
N GLU A 78 -9.25 1.46 -20.29
CA GLU A 78 -10.21 2.45 -19.81
C GLU A 78 -10.47 3.52 -20.87
N GLU A 79 -11.59 4.23 -20.76
CA GLU A 79 -11.89 5.39 -21.61
C GLU A 79 -11.88 5.00 -23.11
N VAL A 80 -12.47 3.84 -23.43
CA VAL A 80 -12.59 3.37 -24.82
C VAL A 80 -13.56 4.27 -25.58
N THR A 81 -13.09 4.88 -26.66
CA THR A 81 -13.76 6.01 -27.32
C THR A 81 -15.02 5.59 -28.09
N ASP A 82 -14.96 4.45 -28.77
CA ASP A 82 -16.05 3.81 -29.53
C ASP A 82 -16.70 2.66 -28.74
N PHE A 83 -16.67 2.72 -27.40
CA PHE A 83 -17.15 1.62 -26.55
C PHE A 83 -18.62 1.28 -26.82
N ARG A 84 -19.45 2.30 -27.06
CA ARG A 84 -20.87 2.16 -27.41
C ARG A 84 -21.14 2.68 -28.81
N PRO A 85 -22.09 2.06 -29.54
CA PRO A 85 -22.53 2.61 -30.82
C PRO A 85 -23.16 3.99 -30.58
N GLU A 86 -22.82 4.96 -31.44
CA GLU A 86 -23.46 6.28 -31.45
C GLU A 86 -24.97 6.10 -31.73
N LYS A 87 -25.83 6.79 -30.96
CA LYS A 87 -27.25 6.87 -31.30
C LYS A 87 -27.37 7.72 -32.56
N GLU A 88 -27.71 7.11 -33.70
CA GLU A 88 -28.13 7.86 -34.88
C GLU A 88 -29.29 8.80 -34.48
N THR A 89 -29.03 10.10 -34.55
CA THR A 89 -30.05 11.13 -34.37
C THR A 89 -30.89 11.22 -35.64
N THR A 90 -31.94 10.39 -35.75
CA THR A 90 -33.02 10.64 -36.71
C THR A 90 -34.35 10.12 -36.17
N GLU A 91 -35.23 11.10 -35.96
CA GLU A 91 -36.70 11.01 -35.90
C GLU A 91 -37.37 10.39 -34.66
N GLU A 92 -38.56 10.94 -34.39
CA GLU A 92 -39.34 10.90 -33.17
C GLU A 92 -39.60 9.47 -32.66
N VAL A 93 -39.18 9.17 -31.42
CA VAL A 93 -39.60 7.95 -30.71
C VAL A 93 -40.26 8.31 -29.39
N THR A 94 -41.49 7.83 -29.27
CA THR A 94 -42.40 7.91 -28.14
C THR A 94 -41.81 7.35 -26.85
N VAL A 95 -42.33 7.87 -25.73
CA VAL A 95 -41.99 7.54 -24.35
C VAL A 95 -42.38 6.10 -23.99
N ASP A 96 -41.55 5.15 -24.35
CA ASP A 96 -41.35 3.89 -23.61
C ASP A 96 -40.12 3.20 -24.21
N ASP A 97 -38.97 3.25 -23.52
CA ASP A 97 -37.96 2.20 -23.57
C ASP A 97 -36.76 2.55 -22.67
N SER A 98 -36.77 1.95 -21.48
CA SER A 98 -35.60 1.73 -20.64
C SER A 98 -34.69 0.63 -21.24
N ALA A 99 -34.52 0.61 -22.55
CA ALA A 99 -33.66 -0.34 -23.25
C ALA A 99 -32.20 0.14 -23.09
N ILE A 100 -31.47 -0.50 -22.18
CA ILE A 100 -30.02 -0.38 -22.09
C ILE A 100 -29.46 -0.80 -23.46
N VAL A 101 -28.83 0.13 -24.19
CA VAL A 101 -28.16 -0.17 -25.46
C VAL A 101 -27.11 -1.24 -25.17
N GLU A 102 -27.33 -2.45 -25.67
CA GLU A 102 -26.43 -3.57 -25.45
C GLU A 102 -25.07 -3.26 -26.08
N VAL A 103 -24.00 -3.42 -25.29
CA VAL A 103 -22.64 -3.26 -25.81
C VAL A 103 -22.27 -4.51 -26.62
N PRO A 104 -21.88 -4.38 -27.90
CA PRO A 104 -21.47 -5.52 -28.71
C PRO A 104 -20.15 -6.11 -28.19
N LEU A 105 -19.98 -7.42 -28.33
CA LEU A 105 -18.72 -8.11 -28.02
C LEU A 105 -17.64 -7.77 -29.06
N LEU A 106 -16.38 -8.12 -28.79
CA LEU A 106 -15.28 -7.85 -29.72
C LEU A 106 -15.34 -8.83 -30.90
N GLU A 107 -15.21 -8.28 -32.11
CA GLU A 107 -15.11 -9.04 -33.35
C GLU A 107 -13.64 -9.44 -33.63
N GLY A 108 -13.43 -10.57 -34.31
CA GLY A 108 -12.08 -11.01 -34.73
C GLY A 108 -11.22 -11.68 -33.65
N VAL A 109 -11.85 -12.13 -32.56
CA VAL A 109 -11.24 -12.90 -31.45
C VAL A 109 -11.98 -14.22 -31.22
N GLU A 110 -12.11 -15.01 -32.30
CA GLU A 110 -12.81 -16.29 -32.27
C GLU A 110 -12.00 -17.35 -31.49
N GLY A 111 -12.67 -18.12 -30.63
CA GLY A 111 -12.05 -19.17 -29.79
C GLY A 111 -11.72 -18.76 -28.36
N ASP A 112 -11.87 -17.48 -28.01
CA ASP A 112 -11.63 -16.95 -26.66
C ASP A 112 -12.96 -16.72 -25.89
N TYR A 113 -12.90 -16.65 -24.56
CA TYR A 113 -14.08 -16.42 -23.73
C TYR A 113 -14.40 -14.92 -23.63
N GLN A 114 -15.66 -14.55 -23.88
CA GLN A 114 -16.10 -13.15 -23.80
C GLN A 114 -17.35 -13.01 -22.93
N PHE A 115 -17.35 -12.01 -22.06
CA PHE A 115 -18.42 -11.76 -21.10
C PHE A 115 -18.77 -10.28 -21.05
N ARG A 116 -20.07 -9.98 -20.98
CA ARG A 116 -20.53 -8.69 -20.47
C ARG A 116 -20.34 -8.70 -18.95
N SER A 117 -19.70 -7.67 -18.43
CA SER A 117 -19.31 -7.62 -17.03
C SER A 117 -19.76 -6.35 -16.32
N ARG A 118 -20.12 -6.51 -15.04
CA ARG A 118 -20.32 -5.40 -14.12
C ARG A 118 -19.02 -5.10 -13.38
N LEU A 119 -18.38 -3.97 -13.70
CA LEU A 119 -17.02 -3.62 -13.27
C LEU A 119 -16.90 -3.32 -11.76
N SER A 120 -17.98 -2.84 -11.14
CA SER A 120 -18.03 -2.58 -9.70
C SER A 120 -19.45 -2.69 -9.15
N VAL A 121 -19.58 -3.22 -7.93
CA VAL A 121 -20.85 -3.29 -7.20
C VAL A 121 -20.81 -2.30 -6.05
N GLY A 122 -21.70 -1.30 -6.06
CA GLY A 122 -21.88 -0.34 -4.96
C GLY A 122 -20.88 0.83 -4.91
N ASP A 123 -19.89 0.89 -5.80
CA ASP A 123 -19.02 2.07 -5.96
C ASP A 123 -19.69 3.14 -6.84
N SER A 124 -19.52 4.42 -6.48
CA SER A 124 -20.06 5.54 -7.26
C SER A 124 -19.33 5.77 -8.59
N ILE A 125 -18.08 5.32 -8.70
CA ILE A 125 -17.27 5.35 -9.92
C ILE A 125 -16.54 3.99 -9.99
N PRO A 126 -16.68 3.25 -11.10
CA PRO A 126 -16.04 1.95 -11.25
C PRO A 126 -14.52 2.08 -11.21
N ARG A 127 -13.87 1.19 -10.47
CA ARG A 127 -12.41 1.13 -10.31
C ARG A 127 -11.94 -0.29 -10.52
N CYS A 128 -11.59 -0.62 -11.77
CA CYS A 128 -11.16 -1.97 -12.16
C CYS A 128 -9.96 -2.45 -11.35
N ASP A 129 -9.02 -1.55 -11.02
CA ASP A 129 -7.88 -1.86 -10.16
C ASP A 129 -8.26 -2.16 -8.72
N ALA A 130 -9.23 -1.44 -8.15
CA ALA A 130 -9.75 -1.74 -6.83
C ALA A 130 -10.46 -3.09 -6.80
N THR A 131 -11.15 -3.47 -7.88
CA THR A 131 -11.78 -4.79 -8.00
C THR A 131 -10.73 -5.89 -8.16
N LEU A 132 -9.88 -5.81 -9.19
CA LEU A 132 -8.97 -6.87 -9.61
C LEU A 132 -7.72 -7.02 -8.74
N LEU A 133 -7.18 -5.93 -8.17
CA LEU A 133 -5.93 -5.96 -7.42
C LEU A 133 -6.12 -5.92 -5.90
N LYS A 134 -7.37 -5.91 -5.42
CA LYS A 134 -7.67 -5.97 -3.98
C LYS A 134 -8.58 -7.15 -3.65
N ILE A 135 -8.11 -7.94 -2.69
CA ILE A 135 -8.79 -9.13 -2.21
C ILE A 135 -9.62 -8.72 -0.98
N PRO A 136 -10.95 -8.92 -1.01
CA PRO A 136 -11.77 -8.73 0.18
C PRO A 136 -11.37 -9.75 1.23
N VAL A 137 -11.14 -9.29 2.46
CA VAL A 137 -10.79 -10.18 3.57
C VAL A 137 -12.09 -10.70 4.17
N SER A 138 -12.18 -12.02 4.41
CA SER A 138 -13.39 -12.60 5.02
C SER A 138 -13.60 -12.00 6.42
N LYS A 139 -14.87 -11.84 6.84
CA LYS A 139 -15.19 -11.34 8.19
C LYS A 139 -14.50 -12.17 9.29
N ARG A 140 -14.39 -13.49 9.09
CA ARG A 140 -13.71 -14.43 10.00
C ARG A 140 -12.22 -14.14 10.12
N ASP A 141 -11.55 -13.87 9.00
CA ASP A 141 -10.11 -13.58 9.01
C ASP A 141 -9.82 -12.20 9.61
N ILE A 142 -10.66 -11.20 9.32
CA ILE A 142 -10.60 -9.88 9.96
C ILE A 142 -10.72 -10.03 11.49
N GLU A 143 -11.70 -10.80 11.97
CA GLU A 143 -11.89 -11.05 13.40
C GLU A 143 -10.71 -11.82 14.01
N LYS A 144 -10.16 -12.81 13.30
CA LYS A 144 -8.99 -13.59 13.73
C LYS A 144 -7.74 -12.72 13.86
N GLU A 145 -7.45 -11.87 12.87
CA GLU A 145 -6.32 -10.94 12.91
C GLU A 145 -6.52 -9.88 14.01
N LYS A 146 -7.73 -9.30 14.14
CA LYS A 146 -8.11 -8.39 15.24
C LYS A 146 -7.91 -9.04 16.60
N HIS A 147 -8.30 -10.31 16.76
CA HIS A 147 -8.09 -11.05 18.00
C HIS A 147 -6.61 -11.30 18.26
N ALA A 148 -5.82 -11.69 17.26
CA ALA A 148 -4.38 -11.90 17.38
C ALA A 148 -3.65 -10.62 17.82
N ALA A 149 -3.93 -9.49 17.18
CA ALA A 149 -3.36 -8.18 17.54
C ALA A 149 -3.75 -7.76 18.97
N LYS A 150 -5.03 -7.89 19.34
CA LYS A 150 -5.49 -7.64 20.72
C LYS A 150 -4.80 -8.55 21.73
N LYS A 151 -4.58 -9.82 21.40
CA LYS A 151 -3.88 -10.79 22.27
C LYS A 151 -2.42 -10.43 22.45
N ALA A 152 -1.73 -10.00 21.39
CA ALA A 152 -0.35 -9.53 21.44
C ALA A 152 -0.21 -8.29 22.33
N ILE A 153 -1.07 -7.29 22.16
CA ILE A 153 -1.10 -6.08 22.99
C ILE A 153 -1.37 -6.44 24.46
N LYS A 154 -2.37 -7.29 24.74
CA LYS A 154 -2.65 -7.76 26.11
C LYS A 154 -1.45 -8.48 26.74
N LYS A 155 -0.72 -9.28 25.95
CA LYS A 155 0.51 -9.95 26.41
C LYS A 155 1.62 -8.95 26.73
N LYS A 156 1.84 -7.92 25.89
CA LYS A 156 2.82 -6.84 26.14
C LYS A 156 2.44 -6.06 27.41
N ILE A 157 1.16 -5.70 27.59
CA ILE A 157 0.66 -5.05 28.80
C ILE A 157 0.88 -5.92 30.04
N LYS A 158 0.54 -7.21 30.00
CA LYS A 158 0.74 -8.11 31.15
C LYS A 158 2.23 -8.25 31.51
N LYS A 159 3.12 -8.32 30.51
CA LYS A 159 4.58 -8.35 30.71
C LYS A 159 5.04 -7.05 31.37
N PHE A 160 4.59 -5.90 30.87
CA PHE A 160 4.93 -4.59 31.43
C PHE A 160 4.45 -4.42 32.87
N LYS A 161 3.18 -4.74 33.18
CA LYS A 161 2.67 -4.68 34.55
C LYS A 161 3.44 -5.57 35.53
N LYS A 162 3.95 -6.72 35.04
CA LYS A 162 4.80 -7.61 35.84
C LYS A 162 6.19 -7.01 36.10
N SER A 163 6.75 -6.27 35.15
CA SER A 163 8.10 -5.67 35.30
C SER A 163 8.10 -4.31 36.01
N SER A 164 7.09 -3.46 35.78
CA SER A 164 7.03 -2.12 36.37
C SER A 164 6.33 -2.09 37.75
N GLY A 165 5.55 -3.12 38.09
CA GLY A 165 4.70 -3.12 39.28
C GLY A 165 3.48 -2.19 39.17
N GLU A 166 3.31 -1.46 38.06
CA GLU A 166 2.19 -0.56 37.85
C GLU A 166 0.88 -1.34 37.61
N THR A 167 -0.15 -1.00 38.38
CA THR A 167 -1.50 -1.55 38.23
C THR A 167 -2.39 -0.71 37.30
N SER A 168 -2.01 0.55 37.06
CA SER A 168 -2.76 1.57 36.32
C SER A 168 -2.62 1.46 34.79
N LYS A 169 -3.09 2.49 34.05
CA LYS A 169 -2.91 2.61 32.60
C LYS A 169 -1.41 2.77 32.28
N PRO A 170 -0.92 2.19 31.16
CA PRO A 170 0.49 2.27 30.80
C PRO A 170 0.94 3.72 30.63
N SER A 171 2.01 4.09 31.35
CA SER A 171 2.70 5.37 31.26
C SER A 171 3.56 5.47 29.99
N ALA A 172 4.31 6.57 29.83
CA ALA A 172 5.24 6.74 28.71
C ALA A 172 6.26 5.60 28.61
N GLU A 173 6.70 5.04 29.74
CA GLU A 173 7.63 3.91 29.83
C GLU A 173 7.19 2.68 29.02
N PHE A 174 5.89 2.44 28.89
CA PHE A 174 5.38 1.30 28.11
C PHE A 174 5.74 1.39 26.62
N TYR A 175 5.93 2.61 26.12
CA TYR A 175 6.17 2.89 24.70
C TYR A 175 7.64 3.11 24.37
N VAL A 176 8.52 3.16 25.38
CA VAL A 176 9.96 3.19 25.17
C VAL A 176 10.38 1.90 24.45
N LEU A 177 11.13 2.05 23.36
CA LEU A 177 11.58 0.92 22.56
C LEU A 177 12.51 0.02 23.39
N SER A 178 12.27 -1.30 23.34
CA SER A 178 13.18 -2.27 23.95
C SER A 178 14.52 -2.33 23.19
N PRO A 179 15.59 -2.90 23.77
CA PRO A 179 16.87 -3.07 23.07
C PRO A 179 16.75 -3.83 21.74
N GLU A 180 15.83 -4.80 21.66
CA GLU A 180 15.54 -5.52 20.41
C GLU A 180 14.76 -4.66 19.42
N GLU A 181 13.78 -3.88 19.90
CA GLU A 181 13.01 -2.95 19.07
C GLU A 181 13.92 -1.83 18.51
N LEU A 182 14.87 -1.30 19.31
CA LEU A 182 15.86 -0.34 18.85
C LEU A 182 16.71 -0.88 17.69
N LYS A 183 17.18 -2.14 17.76
CA LYS A 183 17.95 -2.76 16.67
C LYS A 183 17.15 -2.89 15.37
N VAL A 184 15.84 -3.10 15.47
CA VAL A 184 14.97 -3.26 14.31
C VAL A 184 14.55 -1.90 13.73
N HIS A 185 14.26 -0.93 14.59
CA HIS A 185 13.70 0.36 14.18
C HIS A 185 14.74 1.43 13.89
N LEU A 186 15.90 1.36 14.55
CA LEU A 186 17.05 2.27 14.39
C LEU A 186 18.32 1.49 13.97
N PRO A 187 18.31 0.72 12.86
CA PRO A 187 19.45 -0.10 12.43
C PRO A 187 20.72 0.70 12.11
N TYR A 188 20.62 1.99 11.79
CA TYR A 188 21.77 2.84 11.44
C TYR A 188 22.44 3.50 12.65
N ILE A 189 21.84 3.39 13.85
CA ILE A 189 22.45 3.89 15.08
C ILE A 189 23.32 2.79 15.70
N PRO A 190 24.64 3.03 15.88
CA PRO A 190 25.58 1.98 16.29
C PRO A 190 25.53 1.73 17.81
N PHE A 191 24.39 1.27 18.34
CA PHE A 191 24.22 1.03 19.77
C PHE A 191 25.18 -0.03 20.36
N GLU A 192 25.64 -0.97 19.53
CA GLU A 192 26.44 -2.15 19.93
C GLU A 192 27.83 -2.19 19.26
N ASP A 193 28.04 -1.41 18.19
CA ASP A 193 29.34 -1.34 17.50
C ASP A 193 30.20 -0.26 18.15
N ALA A 194 31.13 -0.69 19.01
CA ALA A 194 32.00 0.21 19.75
C ALA A 194 32.87 1.11 18.85
N LYS A 195 33.22 0.66 17.63
CA LYS A 195 34.06 1.45 16.72
C LYS A 195 33.24 2.56 16.06
N ALA A 196 32.05 2.23 15.57
CA ALA A 196 31.15 3.22 14.98
C ALA A 196 30.57 4.17 16.05
N ALA A 197 30.28 3.67 17.25
CA ALA A 197 29.82 4.47 18.38
C ALA A 197 30.82 5.55 18.83
N ALA A 198 32.12 5.40 18.53
CA ALA A 198 33.14 6.38 18.87
C ALA A 198 32.97 7.72 18.13
N GLU A 199 32.24 7.73 17.01
CA GLU A 199 31.88 8.97 16.28
C GLU A 199 30.65 9.67 16.86
N PHE A 200 30.03 9.10 17.89
CA PHE A 200 28.82 9.64 18.52
C PHE A 200 29.09 10.05 19.97
N VAL A 201 28.34 11.04 20.45
CA VAL A 201 28.34 11.42 21.87
C VAL A 201 27.16 10.77 22.59
N SER A 202 27.39 10.23 23.79
CA SER A 202 26.32 9.55 24.57
C SER A 202 25.72 10.47 25.62
N THR A 203 24.40 10.42 25.79
CA THR A 203 23.73 11.09 26.93
C THR A 203 24.23 10.54 28.26
N LYS A 204 24.47 11.44 29.22
CA LYS A 204 24.99 11.09 30.55
C LYS A 204 23.86 10.95 31.56
N PRO A 205 23.98 10.06 32.56
CA PRO A 205 23.01 10.00 33.66
C PRO A 205 22.86 11.35 34.36
N LEU A 206 21.71 11.55 35.01
CA LEU A 206 21.52 12.64 35.96
C LEU A 206 22.65 12.67 37.01
N LEU A 207 22.99 13.88 37.48
CA LEU A 207 23.98 14.03 38.53
C LEU A 207 23.48 13.42 39.85
N ASP A 208 24.39 12.93 40.68
CA ASP A 208 24.05 12.34 41.97
C ASP A 208 23.22 13.31 42.84
N GLY A 209 22.02 12.88 43.21
CA GLY A 209 21.06 13.69 43.98
C GLY A 209 20.12 14.58 43.16
N GLU A 210 20.35 14.73 41.85
CA GLU A 210 19.39 15.36 40.95
C GLU A 210 18.23 14.41 40.68
N THR A 211 17.00 14.90 40.87
CA THR A 211 15.78 14.15 40.52
C THR A 211 14.91 15.02 39.63
N ARG A 212 14.35 14.42 38.58
CA ARG A 212 13.41 15.06 37.67
C ARG A 212 12.10 14.29 37.67
N THR A 213 11.00 15.02 37.58
CA THR A 213 9.66 14.45 37.40
C THR A 213 9.54 13.76 36.04
N ALA A 214 8.55 12.88 35.89
CA ALA A 214 8.30 12.19 34.61
C ALA A 214 8.01 13.19 33.48
N GLU A 215 7.33 14.29 33.78
CA GLU A 215 7.04 15.38 32.84
C GLU A 215 8.32 16.11 32.41
N GLN A 216 9.27 16.33 33.33
CA GLN A 216 10.56 16.96 33.02
C GLN A 216 11.49 16.04 32.20
N LEU A 217 11.26 14.73 32.24
CA LEU A 217 12.05 13.75 31.49
C LEU A 217 11.45 13.45 30.12
N LEU A 218 10.21 13.84 29.83
CA LEU A 218 9.58 13.63 28.52
C LEU A 218 9.85 14.81 27.60
N LEU A 219 10.69 14.60 26.59
CA LEU A 219 11.15 15.64 25.67
C LEU A 219 10.87 15.20 24.24
N ALA A 220 10.45 16.12 23.36
CA ALA A 220 10.33 15.83 21.94
C ALA A 220 11.42 16.51 21.11
N LEU A 221 11.97 15.76 20.17
CA LEU A 221 13.10 16.13 19.32
C LEU A 221 12.65 16.11 17.86
N ASP A 222 13.05 17.13 17.13
CA ASP A 222 12.97 17.18 15.68
C ASP A 222 14.16 17.98 15.13
N CYS A 223 14.72 17.52 14.01
CA CYS A 223 15.86 18.12 13.36
C CYS A 223 15.54 18.45 11.90
N GLU A 224 16.09 19.57 11.41
CA GLU A 224 16.15 19.84 9.98
C GLU A 224 17.54 19.54 9.45
N MET A 225 17.60 18.97 8.26
CA MET A 225 18.86 18.52 7.63
C MET A 225 19.01 19.04 6.20
N CYS A 226 20.26 19.10 5.74
CA CYS A 226 20.62 19.36 4.36
C CYS A 226 21.47 18.22 3.78
N ARG A 227 21.74 18.25 2.48
CA ARG A 227 22.68 17.34 1.83
C ARG A 227 24.01 18.05 1.60
N THR A 228 25.08 17.37 1.95
CA THR A 228 26.47 17.82 1.78
C THR A 228 27.25 16.81 0.93
N THR A 229 28.53 17.12 0.69
CA THR A 229 29.44 16.18 0.01
C THR A 229 29.68 14.87 0.77
N LYS A 230 29.24 14.76 2.03
CA LYS A 230 29.42 13.57 2.88
C LYS A 230 28.12 12.86 3.25
N GLY A 231 26.96 13.38 2.82
CA GLY A 231 25.66 12.78 3.11
C GLY A 231 24.68 13.79 3.66
N VAL A 232 23.80 13.34 4.54
CA VAL A 232 22.81 14.19 5.22
C VAL A 232 23.44 14.71 6.51
N GLU A 233 23.41 16.02 6.75
CA GLU A 233 23.96 16.64 7.97
C GLU A 233 22.96 17.61 8.61
N LEU A 234 23.06 17.75 9.94
CA LEU A 234 22.21 18.59 10.77
C LEU A 234 22.33 20.07 10.39
N THR A 235 21.20 20.75 10.30
CA THR A 235 21.10 22.20 10.03
C THR A 235 20.28 22.99 11.04
N ARG A 236 19.35 22.33 11.75
CA ARG A 236 18.62 22.91 12.87
C ARG A 236 18.24 21.80 13.83
N LEU A 237 18.30 22.07 15.13
CA LEU A 237 17.80 21.16 16.16
C LEU A 237 16.75 21.87 16.99
N THR A 238 15.63 21.19 17.22
CA THR A 238 14.58 21.67 18.11
C THR A 238 14.25 20.62 19.18
N LEU A 239 14.20 21.07 20.43
CA LEU A 239 13.83 20.28 21.60
C LEU A 239 12.71 20.99 22.36
N VAL A 240 11.62 20.28 22.63
CA VAL A 240 10.46 20.80 23.37
C VAL A 240 10.16 19.94 24.60
N ASP A 241 9.70 20.56 25.68
CA ASP A 241 9.32 19.86 26.91
C ASP A 241 7.89 19.28 26.86
N ALA A 242 7.51 18.54 27.90
CA ALA A 242 6.17 17.99 28.05
C ALA A 242 5.05 19.05 28.14
N SER A 243 5.36 20.33 28.33
CA SER A 243 4.40 21.44 28.29
C SER A 243 4.38 22.16 26.94
N GLU A 244 5.04 21.60 25.92
CA GLU A 244 5.14 22.16 24.56
C GLU A 244 5.96 23.47 24.52
N LYS A 245 6.78 23.71 25.55
CA LYS A 245 7.72 24.83 25.58
C LYS A 245 9.04 24.43 24.92
N VAL A 246 9.54 25.31 24.05
CA VAL A 246 10.85 25.15 23.41
C VAL A 246 11.96 25.29 24.46
N LEU A 247 12.81 24.27 24.56
CA LEU A 247 14.00 24.24 25.41
C LEU A 247 15.27 24.59 24.63
N LEU A 248 15.34 24.17 23.38
CA LEU A 248 16.47 24.42 22.47
C LEU A 248 15.92 24.51 21.05
N ASP A 249 16.25 25.57 20.33
CA ASP A 249 15.90 25.74 18.92
C ASP A 249 16.98 26.58 18.24
N GLU A 250 17.93 25.91 17.59
CA GLU A 250 19.17 26.54 17.12
C GLU A 250 19.55 26.01 15.74
N TYR A 251 20.05 26.90 14.90
CA TYR A 251 20.66 26.53 13.62
C TYR A 251 22.08 26.03 13.83
N VAL A 252 22.47 25.05 13.03
CA VAL A 252 23.78 24.40 13.05
C VAL A 252 24.34 24.46 11.65
N ARG A 253 25.59 24.90 11.50
CA ARG A 253 26.24 24.91 10.19
C ARG A 253 27.06 23.63 10.02
N PRO A 254 26.75 22.82 8.99
CA PRO A 254 27.52 21.62 8.66
C PRO A 254 29.00 21.90 8.44
N LYS A 255 29.83 20.91 8.75
CA LYS A 255 31.29 21.01 8.52
C LYS A 255 31.61 20.92 7.04
N ASN A 256 30.89 20.09 6.29
CA ASN A 256 31.14 19.86 4.88
C ASN A 256 30.34 20.83 4.01
N PRO A 257 30.79 21.12 2.77
CA PRO A 257 30.06 21.96 1.85
C PRO A 257 28.65 21.43 1.56
N ILE A 258 27.65 22.30 1.68
CA ILE A 258 26.25 21.99 1.37
C ILE A 258 26.10 21.96 -0.16
N VAL A 259 25.53 20.87 -0.67
CA VAL A 259 25.20 20.70 -2.10
C VAL A 259 23.72 20.96 -2.39
N ASP A 260 22.86 20.74 -1.40
CA ASP A 260 21.42 21.00 -1.45
C ASP A 260 20.91 21.31 -0.05
N TYR A 261 20.33 22.49 0.13
CA TYR A 261 19.78 22.95 1.41
C TYR A 261 18.49 22.25 1.79
N CYS A 262 17.86 21.52 0.86
CA CYS A 262 16.56 20.88 1.04
C CYS A 262 15.46 21.88 1.43
N THR A 263 15.57 23.16 1.03
CA THR A 263 14.73 24.27 1.54
C THR A 263 13.23 23.99 1.50
N GLN A 264 12.74 23.31 0.46
CA GLN A 264 11.32 22.92 0.34
C GLN A 264 10.83 21.99 1.47
N TYR A 265 11.74 21.29 2.14
CA TYR A 265 11.49 20.39 3.25
C TYR A 265 11.98 20.99 4.57
N SER A 266 13.16 21.62 4.59
CA SER A 266 13.83 22.04 5.82
C SER A 266 13.61 23.50 6.23
N GLY A 267 13.17 24.34 5.28
CA GLY A 267 13.12 25.79 5.42
C GLY A 267 14.48 26.48 5.55
N ILE A 268 15.58 25.72 5.36
CA ILE A 268 16.93 26.24 5.48
C ILE A 268 17.35 26.93 4.17
N THR A 269 17.91 28.13 4.30
CA THR A 269 18.45 28.89 3.17
C THR A 269 19.96 29.10 3.28
N CYS A 270 20.57 29.54 2.18
CA CYS A 270 22.00 29.87 2.15
C CYS A 270 22.33 30.97 3.15
N GLU A 271 21.51 32.01 3.21
CA GLU A 271 21.69 33.17 4.08
C GLU A 271 21.66 32.79 5.56
N ILE A 272 20.73 31.90 5.95
CA ILE A 272 20.66 31.37 7.32
C ILE A 272 21.97 30.64 7.66
N MET A 273 22.44 29.76 6.78
CA MET A 273 23.67 28.99 7.00
C MET A 273 24.93 29.87 6.98
N GLU A 274 24.96 30.95 6.20
CA GLU A 274 26.05 31.91 6.20
C GLU A 274 26.14 32.68 7.53
N ALA A 275 24.99 33.09 8.08
CA ALA A 275 24.89 33.74 9.39
C ALA A 275 25.14 32.79 10.57
N THR A 276 25.01 31.47 10.38
CA THR A 276 25.12 30.48 11.44
C THR A 276 26.58 30.15 11.77
N THR A 277 26.96 30.41 13.03
CA THR A 277 28.30 30.12 13.55
C THR A 277 28.36 28.79 14.31
N MET A 278 27.26 28.36 14.92
CA MET A 278 27.20 27.15 15.73
C MET A 278 27.55 25.90 14.91
N ARG A 279 28.35 25.01 15.50
CA ARG A 279 28.78 23.74 14.90
C ARG A 279 28.17 22.57 15.66
N LEU A 280 28.32 21.37 15.08
CA LEU A 280 27.76 20.14 15.65
C LEU A 280 28.22 19.88 17.10
N ALA A 281 29.51 20.12 17.40
CA ALA A 281 30.03 19.94 18.75
C ALA A 281 29.37 20.89 19.78
N ASP A 282 29.12 22.14 19.38
CA ASP A 282 28.52 23.16 20.26
C ASP A 282 27.07 22.81 20.59
N ILE A 283 26.29 22.39 19.59
CA ILE A 283 24.89 22.01 19.80
C ILE A 283 24.78 20.70 20.59
N GLN A 284 25.72 19.76 20.41
CA GLN A 284 25.79 18.53 21.20
C GLN A 284 26.05 18.84 22.68
N GLU A 285 26.95 19.77 23.00
CA GLU A 285 27.19 20.19 24.40
C GLU A 285 25.94 20.80 25.04
N LYS A 286 25.26 21.71 24.31
CA LYS A 286 23.96 22.27 24.75
C LYS A 286 22.92 21.17 24.95
N PHE A 287 22.80 20.26 24.00
CA PHE A 287 21.85 19.14 24.05
C PHE A 287 22.10 18.24 25.26
N LEU A 288 23.35 17.83 25.49
CA LEU A 288 23.74 16.94 26.60
C LEU A 288 23.57 17.60 27.98
N THR A 289 23.54 18.93 28.06
CA THR A 289 23.23 19.66 29.29
C THR A 289 21.74 19.57 29.65
N ILE A 290 20.87 19.51 28.63
CA ILE A 290 19.42 19.49 28.82
C ILE A 290 18.90 18.04 28.94
N VAL A 291 19.47 17.11 28.15
CA VAL A 291 18.96 15.74 27.97
C VAL A 291 19.81 14.71 28.72
N PRO A 292 19.39 14.28 29.92
CA PRO A 292 20.03 13.19 30.64
C PRO A 292 19.69 11.82 30.02
N ALA A 293 20.43 10.78 30.41
CA ALA A 293 20.23 9.42 29.92
C ALA A 293 18.85 8.84 30.29
N GLU A 294 18.26 9.30 31.40
CA GLU A 294 16.93 8.92 31.90
C GLU A 294 15.78 9.57 31.12
N ALA A 295 16.05 10.66 30.39
CA ALA A 295 15.04 11.33 29.58
C ALA A 295 14.45 10.37 28.55
N ILE A 296 13.19 10.59 28.17
CA ILE A 296 12.53 9.89 27.09
C ILE A 296 12.44 10.86 25.92
N LEU A 297 13.20 10.59 24.86
CA LEU A 297 13.10 11.34 23.60
C LEU A 297 11.95 10.81 22.75
N VAL A 298 11.02 11.69 22.43
CA VAL A 298 9.89 11.44 21.53
C VAL A 298 10.21 12.05 20.17
N GLY A 299 10.13 11.26 19.11
CA GLY A 299 10.38 11.73 17.74
C GLY A 299 9.49 11.02 16.71
N HIS A 300 9.61 11.40 15.45
CA HIS A 300 8.93 10.74 14.34
C HIS A 300 9.93 10.26 13.31
N SER A 301 10.17 8.95 13.21
CA SER A 301 11.32 8.40 12.46
C SER A 301 12.65 8.97 12.96
N ILE A 302 12.78 9.04 14.29
CA ILE A 302 13.83 9.73 15.06
C ILE A 302 15.27 9.22 14.79
N GLU A 303 15.39 8.08 14.11
CA GLU A 303 16.66 7.53 13.65
C GLU A 303 17.49 8.57 12.87
N ASN A 304 16.85 9.29 11.94
CA ASN A 304 17.53 10.28 11.11
C ASN A 304 18.03 11.46 11.95
N ASP A 305 17.24 11.89 12.94
CA ASP A 305 17.57 12.98 13.85
C ASP A 305 18.77 12.62 14.72
N LEU A 306 18.76 11.43 15.34
CA LEU A 306 19.87 10.95 16.18
C LEU A 306 21.14 10.71 15.36
N GLN A 307 21.00 10.26 14.11
CA GLN A 307 22.13 10.07 13.20
C GLN A 307 22.74 11.42 12.78
N ALA A 308 21.92 12.39 12.39
CA ALA A 308 22.39 13.73 12.00
C ALA A 308 23.01 14.49 13.19
N LEU A 309 22.44 14.33 14.38
CA LEU A 309 22.95 14.88 15.64
C LEU A 309 24.17 14.12 16.17
N GLN A 310 24.45 12.92 15.66
CA GLN A 310 25.49 12.00 16.14
C GLN A 310 25.42 11.78 17.67
N VAL A 311 24.22 11.53 18.19
CA VAL A 311 23.98 11.26 19.62
C VAL A 311 23.48 9.83 19.84
N LEU A 312 24.07 9.14 20.82
CA LEU A 312 23.56 7.87 21.33
C LEU A 312 22.65 8.12 22.54
N HIS A 313 21.36 7.90 22.32
CA HIS A 313 20.35 7.92 23.36
C HIS A 313 19.42 6.71 23.22
N ARG A 314 19.20 5.97 24.31
CA ARG A 314 18.50 4.66 24.27
C ARG A 314 17.02 4.74 24.63
N ARG A 315 16.59 5.76 25.37
CA ARG A 315 15.22 5.86 25.87
C ARG A 315 14.37 6.65 24.88
N VAL A 316 13.94 5.96 23.83
CA VAL A 316 13.29 6.58 22.67
C VAL A 316 11.84 6.08 22.52
N ILE A 317 10.93 7.01 22.23
CA ILE A 317 9.58 6.75 21.72
C ILE A 317 9.52 7.29 20.29
N ASP A 318 9.32 6.39 19.33
CA ASP A 318 9.10 6.77 17.93
C ASP A 318 7.61 6.70 17.59
N THR A 319 7.00 7.84 17.24
CA THR A 319 5.59 7.92 16.88
C THR A 319 5.27 7.15 15.59
N ALA A 320 6.22 6.95 14.68
CA ALA A 320 6.05 6.09 13.51
C ALA A 320 5.89 4.61 13.90
N CYS A 321 6.49 4.19 15.01
CA CYS A 321 6.33 2.85 15.59
C CYS A 321 5.05 2.75 16.44
N MET A 322 4.70 3.83 17.14
CA MET A 322 3.45 3.92 17.89
C MET A 322 2.24 3.80 16.96
N TYR A 323 2.28 4.39 15.77
CA TYR A 323 1.20 4.37 14.79
C TYR A 323 1.63 3.58 13.55
N PRO A 324 1.54 2.24 13.60
CA PRO A 324 2.00 1.41 12.49
C PRO A 324 1.28 1.76 11.19
N HIS A 325 2.01 1.64 10.09
CA HIS A 325 1.43 1.88 8.78
C HIS A 325 0.51 0.71 8.39
N PRO A 326 -0.66 0.95 7.78
CA PRO A 326 -1.60 -0.11 7.38
C PRO A 326 -1.02 -1.17 6.43
N LYS A 327 0.01 -0.79 5.63
CA LYS A 327 0.73 -1.73 4.76
C LYS A 327 1.77 -2.59 5.49
N GLY A 328 1.98 -2.37 6.79
CA GLY A 328 3.03 -2.98 7.58
C GLY A 328 4.44 -2.47 7.25
N PRO A 329 5.46 -2.97 7.97
CA PRO A 329 6.87 -2.68 7.68
C PRO A 329 7.27 -3.08 6.24
N PRO A 330 8.21 -2.36 5.60
CA PRO A 330 9.01 -1.26 6.12
C PRO A 330 8.32 0.12 6.01
N PHE A 331 7.06 0.18 5.54
CA PHE A 331 6.37 1.45 5.37
C PHE A 331 6.08 2.11 6.72
N ARG A 332 6.30 3.44 6.79
CA ARG A 332 5.98 4.30 7.95
C ARG A 332 4.95 5.33 7.52
N SER A 333 4.01 5.65 8.40
CA SER A 333 3.03 6.72 8.18
C SER A 333 3.69 8.07 8.37
N ALA A 334 3.54 9.00 7.43
CA ALA A 334 4.10 10.35 7.57
C ALA A 334 3.44 11.12 8.72
N LEU A 335 4.19 11.99 9.41
CA LEU A 335 3.69 12.81 10.51
C LEU A 335 2.46 13.63 10.10
N ARG A 336 2.49 14.28 8.93
CA ARG A 336 1.35 15.03 8.37
C ARG A 336 0.07 14.21 8.24
N PHE A 337 0.20 12.93 7.89
CA PHE A 337 -0.94 12.03 7.80
C PHE A 337 -1.48 11.70 9.20
N LEU A 338 -0.61 11.37 10.15
CA LEU A 338 -1.00 11.02 11.52
C LEU A 338 -1.66 12.20 12.24
N THR A 339 -1.11 13.41 12.11
CA THR A 339 -1.66 14.63 12.71
C THR A 339 -3.01 15.00 12.11
N SER A 340 -3.14 14.92 10.79
CA SER A 340 -4.43 15.13 10.11
C SER A 340 -5.47 14.10 10.57
N GLN A 341 -5.08 12.83 10.70
CA GLN A 341 -6.00 11.75 11.06
C GLN A 341 -6.41 11.76 12.54
N PHE A 342 -5.47 12.01 13.46
CA PHE A 342 -5.67 11.80 14.89
C PHE A 342 -5.78 13.09 15.71
N LEU A 343 -5.17 14.18 15.24
CA LEU A 343 -5.24 15.50 15.88
C LEU A 343 -6.18 16.46 15.15
N ASN A 344 -6.71 16.08 13.98
CA ASN A 344 -7.47 16.95 13.07
C ASN A 344 -6.72 18.26 12.75
N ARG A 345 -5.40 18.19 12.67
CA ARG A 345 -4.51 19.33 12.44
C ARG A 345 -3.74 19.11 11.14
N ALA A 346 -3.75 20.10 10.26
CA ALA A 346 -2.84 20.15 9.13
C ALA A 346 -1.54 20.84 9.60
N ILE A 347 -0.41 20.19 9.31
CA ILE A 347 0.95 20.70 9.54
C ILE A 347 1.68 20.76 8.19
N GLN A 348 2.80 21.47 8.11
CA GLN A 348 3.63 21.53 6.88
C GLN A 348 2.82 22.02 5.66
N THR A 349 2.00 23.05 5.85
CA THR A 349 1.12 23.60 4.80
C THR A 349 1.71 24.78 4.04
N GLY A 350 2.79 25.37 4.56
CA GLY A 350 3.50 26.48 3.94
C GLY A 350 4.39 26.06 2.77
N THR A 351 4.85 27.05 2.00
CA THR A 351 5.82 26.88 0.90
C THR A 351 7.27 27.02 1.34
N ASP A 352 7.49 27.51 2.56
CA ASP A 352 8.79 27.96 3.06
C ASP A 352 9.57 26.85 3.79
N GLY A 353 9.20 25.59 3.54
CA GLY A 353 9.73 24.42 4.24
C GLY A 353 8.96 24.04 5.50
N HIS A 354 9.42 23.00 6.20
CA HIS A 354 8.83 22.56 7.46
C HIS A 354 9.31 23.43 8.62
N CYS A 355 8.56 23.35 9.72
CA CYS A 355 8.92 24.01 10.96
C CYS A 355 9.16 22.93 12.02
N SER A 356 10.42 22.73 12.37
CA SER A 356 10.83 21.73 13.37
C SER A 356 10.14 21.88 14.74
N VAL A 357 9.81 23.11 15.15
CA VAL A 357 9.01 23.36 16.37
C VAL A 357 7.58 22.82 16.22
N GLU A 358 6.93 23.04 15.07
CA GLU A 358 5.62 22.48 14.79
C GLU A 358 5.67 20.95 14.80
N ASP A 359 6.69 20.36 14.18
CA ASP A 359 6.83 18.91 14.02
C ASP A 359 7.17 18.21 15.36
N ALA A 360 8.05 18.78 16.18
CA ALA A 360 8.35 18.31 17.54
C ALA A 360 7.10 18.35 18.44
N VAL A 361 6.36 19.46 18.42
CA VAL A 361 5.12 19.59 19.20
C VAL A 361 4.05 18.61 18.71
N ALA A 362 3.86 18.49 17.40
CA ALA A 362 2.86 17.59 16.83
C ALA A 362 3.16 16.11 17.17
N THR A 363 4.43 15.74 17.12
CA THR A 363 4.92 14.42 17.53
C THR A 363 4.66 14.16 19.01
N LEU A 364 4.97 15.12 19.88
CA LEU A 364 4.67 15.03 21.32
C LEU A 364 3.17 14.86 21.59
N GLN A 365 2.33 15.63 20.90
CA GLN A 365 0.87 15.57 21.02
C GLN A 365 0.33 14.19 20.59
N LEU A 366 0.84 13.60 19.51
CA LEU A 366 0.51 12.24 19.10
C LEU A 366 0.90 11.20 20.15
N ALA A 367 2.11 11.28 20.69
CA ALA A 367 2.56 10.37 21.74
C ALA A 367 1.67 10.47 22.99
N LYS A 368 1.40 11.70 23.48
CA LYS A 368 0.49 11.96 24.61
C LYS A 368 -0.92 11.42 24.35
N LEU A 369 -1.44 11.59 23.12
CA LEU A 369 -2.76 11.09 22.74
C LEU A 369 -2.83 9.57 22.89
N LYS A 370 -1.84 8.84 22.36
CA LYS A 370 -1.79 7.38 22.48
C LYS A 370 -1.55 6.92 23.91
N ILE A 371 -0.71 7.61 24.69
CA ILE A 371 -0.51 7.31 26.12
C ILE A 371 -1.84 7.45 26.88
N LYS A 372 -2.58 8.55 26.65
CA LYS A 372 -3.87 8.83 27.31
C LYS A 372 -4.95 7.80 26.99
N HIS A 373 -5.07 7.40 25.72
CA HIS A 373 -6.08 6.43 25.27
C HIS A 373 -5.63 4.97 25.41
N GLY A 374 -4.33 4.73 25.59
CA GLY A 374 -3.71 3.43 25.78
C GLY A 374 -3.30 2.72 24.49
N PRO A 375 -2.66 1.54 24.59
CA PRO A 375 -1.97 0.91 23.47
C PRO A 375 -2.88 0.42 22.35
N THR A 376 -4.17 0.25 22.64
CA THR A 376 -5.20 -0.15 21.67
C THR A 376 -5.70 1.00 20.80
N PHE A 377 -5.23 2.23 21.04
CA PHE A 377 -5.55 3.40 20.23
C PHE A 377 -4.51 3.60 19.11
N PRO A 378 -4.91 3.91 17.87
CA PRO A 378 -6.30 3.93 17.35
C PRO A 378 -6.87 2.52 17.23
N SER A 379 -8.21 2.40 17.27
CA SER A 379 -8.89 1.11 17.09
C SER A 379 -8.47 0.47 15.76
N ILE A 380 -7.99 -0.78 15.83
CA ILE A 380 -7.44 -1.58 14.71
C ILE A 380 -8.49 -1.81 13.57
N GLU A 381 -9.69 -1.27 13.69
CA GLU A 381 -10.80 -1.45 12.74
C GLU A 381 -10.53 -0.82 11.37
N HIS A 382 -9.60 0.13 11.27
CA HIS A 382 -9.27 0.82 10.01
C HIS A 382 -8.25 0.10 9.13
N GLU A 383 -7.47 -0.86 9.65
CA GLU A 383 -6.38 -1.51 8.90
C GLU A 383 -6.83 -2.72 8.05
N TYR A 384 -7.95 -3.37 8.37
CA TYR A 384 -8.26 -4.71 7.86
C TYR A 384 -9.19 -4.77 6.65
N LYS A 385 -9.48 -3.68 5.95
CA LYS A 385 -10.56 -3.71 4.96
C LYS A 385 -10.21 -4.50 3.68
N GLN A 386 -8.96 -4.49 3.21
CA GLN A 386 -8.59 -5.07 1.91
C GLN A 386 -7.11 -5.51 1.86
N LYS A 387 -6.82 -6.73 1.38
CA LYS A 387 -5.46 -7.19 1.06
C LYS A 387 -5.11 -6.83 -0.39
N LYS A 388 -3.86 -6.45 -0.66
CA LYS A 388 -3.41 -6.19 -2.04
C LYS A 388 -2.89 -7.49 -2.65
N VAL A 389 -3.33 -7.82 -3.87
CA VAL A 389 -2.85 -9.00 -4.61
C VAL A 389 -1.32 -9.02 -4.69
N VAL A 390 -0.71 -7.87 -5.01
CA VAL A 390 0.75 -7.70 -5.09
C VAL A 390 1.47 -8.17 -3.82
N ASN A 391 0.89 -7.92 -2.64
CA ASN A 391 1.50 -8.30 -1.37
C ASN A 391 1.31 -9.79 -1.06
N GLU A 392 0.24 -10.42 -1.54
CA GLU A 392 0.05 -11.86 -1.39
C GLU A 392 0.94 -12.64 -2.38
N MET A 393 1.08 -12.15 -3.61
CA MET A 393 2.02 -12.68 -4.61
C MET A 393 3.46 -12.64 -4.09
N ALA A 394 3.84 -11.53 -3.46
CA ALA A 394 5.11 -11.36 -2.75
C ALA A 394 5.37 -12.47 -1.72
N ARG A 395 4.37 -12.77 -0.87
CA ARG A 395 4.47 -13.83 0.15
C ARG A 395 4.58 -15.21 -0.47
N ALA A 396 3.91 -15.42 -1.60
CA ALA A 396 4.02 -16.63 -2.41
C ALA A 396 5.32 -16.70 -3.25
N LYS A 397 6.22 -15.71 -3.13
CA LYS A 397 7.46 -15.59 -3.91
C LYS A 397 7.23 -15.54 -5.43
N LYS A 398 6.09 -15.01 -5.85
CA LYS A 398 5.74 -14.81 -7.27
C LYS A 398 6.04 -13.37 -7.69
N SER A 399 6.58 -13.22 -8.90
CA SER A 399 6.92 -11.92 -9.48
C SER A 399 5.70 -11.19 -10.03
N VAL A 400 5.63 -9.87 -9.81
CA VAL A 400 4.56 -9.01 -10.32
C VAL A 400 5.18 -7.85 -11.12
N LEU A 401 4.65 -7.58 -12.31
CA LEU A 401 4.98 -6.42 -13.12
C LEU A 401 3.78 -5.47 -13.18
N ILE A 402 4.02 -4.16 -13.05
CA ILE A 402 3.01 -3.11 -13.20
C ILE A 402 3.50 -2.13 -14.26
N VAL A 403 2.74 -2.00 -15.34
CA VAL A 403 2.94 -1.03 -16.42
C VAL A 403 1.73 -0.10 -16.47
N ASP A 404 1.85 1.07 -15.85
CA ASP A 404 0.77 2.05 -15.71
C ASP A 404 1.37 3.45 -15.51
N SER A 405 0.52 4.48 -15.49
CA SER A 405 0.92 5.87 -15.20
C SER A 405 1.74 5.97 -13.92
N GLN A 406 2.61 6.98 -13.84
CA GLN A 406 3.47 7.21 -12.67
C GLN A 406 2.66 7.34 -11.38
N ARG A 407 1.46 7.94 -11.46
CA ARG A 407 0.55 8.09 -10.33
C ARG A 407 -0.07 6.76 -9.89
N ALA A 408 -0.61 5.97 -10.82
CA ALA A 408 -1.22 4.68 -10.52
C ALA A 408 -0.18 3.69 -9.99
N SER A 409 1.00 3.68 -10.60
CA SER A 409 2.17 2.90 -10.19
C SER A 409 2.53 3.09 -8.70
N ARG A 410 2.56 4.34 -8.20
CA ARG A 410 2.79 4.63 -6.77
C ARG A 410 1.70 4.03 -5.87
N SER A 411 0.44 4.10 -6.30
CA SER A 411 -0.71 3.57 -5.54
C SER A 411 -0.70 2.03 -5.47
N LEU A 412 -0.41 1.38 -6.59
CA LEU A 412 -0.43 -0.07 -6.76
C LEU A 412 0.84 -0.76 -6.25
N SER A 413 1.90 0.01 -6.00
CA SER A 413 3.16 -0.49 -5.42
C SER A 413 2.96 -1.36 -4.17
N GLY A 414 3.77 -2.42 -4.12
CA GLY A 414 3.87 -3.40 -3.04
C GLY A 414 5.31 -3.94 -2.97
N GLY A 415 5.61 -4.77 -1.97
CA GLY A 415 6.99 -5.12 -1.63
C GLY A 415 7.79 -5.89 -2.69
N VAL A 416 7.13 -6.49 -3.71
CA VAL A 416 7.77 -7.39 -4.70
C VAL A 416 7.38 -7.05 -6.15
N ALA A 417 6.74 -5.89 -6.37
CA ALA A 417 6.38 -5.47 -7.74
C ALA A 417 7.53 -4.75 -8.44
N CYS A 418 7.84 -5.17 -9.67
CA CYS A 418 8.54 -4.35 -10.64
C CYS A 418 7.55 -3.36 -11.26
N ILE A 419 7.96 -2.09 -11.40
CA ILE A 419 7.08 -1.01 -11.86
C ILE A 419 7.78 -0.27 -12.99
N ILE A 420 7.13 -0.21 -14.15
CA ILE A 420 7.61 0.53 -15.31
C ILE A 420 6.55 1.57 -15.68
N PRO A 421 6.76 2.85 -15.33
CA PRO A 421 5.76 3.87 -15.58
C PRO A 421 5.67 4.18 -17.08
N ARG A 422 4.48 3.98 -17.66
CA ARG A 422 4.15 4.26 -19.07
C ARG A 422 2.72 4.75 -19.16
N GLU A 423 2.47 5.70 -20.07
CA GLU A 423 1.14 6.28 -20.29
C GLU A 423 0.67 6.11 -21.74
N ASP A 424 1.60 6.16 -22.70
CA ASP A 424 1.31 5.91 -24.10
C ASP A 424 0.89 4.44 -24.33
N PRO A 425 -0.27 4.18 -24.96
CA PRO A 425 -0.76 2.82 -25.18
C PRO A 425 0.21 1.90 -25.92
N SER A 426 0.91 2.42 -26.93
CA SER A 426 1.85 1.64 -27.73
C SER A 426 3.09 1.27 -26.91
N GLU A 427 3.62 2.22 -26.12
CA GLU A 427 4.75 1.95 -25.22
C GLU A 427 4.39 0.95 -24.11
N VAL A 428 3.17 1.04 -23.56
CA VAL A 428 2.68 0.07 -22.56
C VAL A 428 2.71 -1.33 -23.14
N VAL A 429 2.13 -1.53 -24.32
CA VAL A 429 2.05 -2.84 -24.98
C VAL A 429 3.44 -3.36 -25.37
N GLN A 430 4.31 -2.50 -25.92
CA GLN A 430 5.70 -2.87 -26.22
C GLN A 430 6.46 -3.32 -24.96
N THR A 431 6.26 -2.62 -23.84
CA THR A 431 6.89 -2.96 -22.57
C THR A 431 6.40 -4.31 -22.07
N VAL A 432 5.08 -4.58 -22.14
CA VAL A 432 4.51 -5.88 -21.76
C VAL A 432 5.10 -7.00 -22.62
N VAL A 433 5.07 -6.86 -23.94
CA VAL A 433 5.61 -7.86 -24.87
C VAL A 433 7.10 -8.10 -24.63
N HIS A 434 7.88 -7.04 -24.43
CA HIS A 434 9.30 -7.16 -24.10
C HIS A 434 9.51 -7.97 -22.82
N GLN A 435 8.74 -7.70 -21.76
CA GLN A 435 8.86 -8.42 -20.48
C GLN A 435 8.38 -9.88 -20.55
N LEU A 436 7.43 -10.20 -21.44
CA LEU A 436 7.00 -11.59 -21.67
C LEU A 436 8.08 -12.41 -22.42
N THR A 437 8.91 -11.76 -23.24
CA THR A 437 9.90 -12.41 -24.13
C THR A 437 11.32 -12.46 -23.57
N THR A 438 11.59 -11.89 -22.39
CA THR A 438 12.94 -11.83 -21.78
C THR A 438 13.46 -13.15 -21.21
N GLY A 439 12.71 -14.25 -21.34
CA GLY A 439 13.04 -15.57 -20.81
C GLY A 439 12.66 -15.80 -19.35
N PHE A 440 12.30 -14.74 -18.61
CA PHE A 440 11.77 -14.81 -17.25
C PHE A 440 10.46 -14.01 -17.12
N PRO A 441 9.38 -14.42 -17.80
CA PRO A 441 8.10 -13.72 -17.78
C PRO A 441 7.55 -13.58 -16.33
N PRO A 442 7.01 -12.41 -15.96
CA PRO A 442 6.38 -12.22 -14.65
C PRO A 442 5.21 -13.19 -14.43
N HIS A 443 4.95 -13.60 -13.19
CA HIS A 443 3.78 -14.45 -12.89
C HIS A 443 2.48 -13.67 -13.06
N LEU A 444 2.48 -12.39 -12.68
CA LEU A 444 1.34 -11.48 -12.89
C LEU A 444 1.84 -10.19 -13.54
N THR A 445 1.25 -9.82 -14.66
CA THR A 445 1.48 -8.53 -15.32
C THR A 445 0.21 -7.71 -15.29
N TRP A 446 0.23 -6.55 -14.65
CA TRP A 446 -0.80 -5.53 -14.78
C TRP A 446 -0.37 -4.51 -15.81
N ALA A 447 -1.21 -4.27 -16.81
CA ALA A 447 -1.00 -3.23 -17.82
C ALA A 447 -2.28 -2.44 -18.03
N ARG A 448 -2.18 -1.12 -18.09
CA ARG A 448 -3.35 -0.26 -18.30
C ARG A 448 -3.11 0.76 -19.39
N ILE A 449 -4.08 0.90 -20.29
CA ILE A 449 -4.10 1.90 -21.36
C ILE A 449 -5.42 2.70 -21.32
N ARG A 450 -5.42 3.90 -21.90
CA ARG A 450 -6.58 4.80 -21.92
C ARG A 450 -6.77 5.46 -23.27
N GLY A 451 -8.00 5.84 -23.61
CA GLY A 451 -8.29 6.70 -24.76
C GLY A 451 -8.07 6.04 -26.12
N VAL A 452 -8.29 4.73 -26.21
CA VAL A 452 -8.08 3.92 -27.42
C VAL A 452 -9.39 3.42 -27.99
N THR A 453 -9.40 3.12 -29.29
CA THR A 453 -10.55 2.51 -29.97
C THR A 453 -10.57 0.99 -29.78
N ARG A 454 -11.73 0.35 -29.99
CA ARG A 454 -11.89 -1.11 -29.97
C ARG A 454 -10.99 -1.78 -31.00
N SER A 455 -10.81 -1.17 -32.18
CA SER A 455 -9.96 -1.69 -33.24
C SER A 455 -8.48 -1.78 -32.83
N GLU A 456 -7.97 -0.73 -32.18
CA GLU A 456 -6.60 -0.69 -31.64
C GLU A 456 -6.42 -1.70 -30.50
N ILE A 457 -7.43 -1.83 -29.63
CA ILE A 457 -7.40 -2.84 -28.54
C ILE A 457 -7.24 -4.24 -29.12
N VAL A 458 -8.00 -4.60 -30.17
CA VAL A 458 -7.88 -5.92 -30.82
C VAL A 458 -6.49 -6.11 -31.42
N GLU A 459 -5.88 -5.08 -32.00
CA GLU A 459 -4.51 -5.14 -32.51
C GLU A 459 -3.50 -5.38 -31.38
N TYR A 460 -3.62 -4.64 -30.28
CA TYR A 460 -2.76 -4.80 -29.10
C TYR A 460 -2.93 -6.16 -28.44
N MET A 461 -4.16 -6.64 -28.30
CA MET A 461 -4.45 -7.99 -27.80
C MET A 461 -3.79 -9.06 -28.66
N ARG A 462 -3.86 -8.94 -30.00
CA ARG A 462 -3.21 -9.88 -30.91
C ARG A 462 -1.68 -9.86 -30.75
N LYS A 463 -1.08 -8.68 -30.58
CA LYS A 463 0.36 -8.54 -30.32
C LYS A 463 0.79 -9.19 -29.01
N ILE A 464 0.02 -8.98 -27.93
CA ILE A 464 0.30 -9.61 -26.63
C ILE A 464 0.13 -11.12 -26.73
N LYS A 465 -1.00 -11.60 -27.28
CA LYS A 465 -1.31 -13.03 -27.46
C LYS A 465 -0.23 -13.76 -28.24
N ALA A 466 0.24 -13.18 -29.34
CA ALA A 466 1.31 -13.78 -30.14
C ALA A 466 2.65 -13.97 -29.39
N ASN A 467 2.85 -13.26 -28.28
CA ASN A 467 4.07 -13.31 -27.46
C ASN A 467 3.82 -13.86 -26.04
N LEU A 468 2.64 -14.43 -25.78
CA LEU A 468 2.37 -15.09 -24.51
C LEU A 468 3.16 -16.42 -24.44
N PRO A 469 3.83 -16.70 -23.31
CA PRO A 469 4.40 -18.03 -23.04
C PRO A 469 3.31 -19.12 -22.98
N GLU A 470 3.69 -20.38 -23.12
CA GLU A 470 2.80 -21.50 -22.82
C GLU A 470 2.32 -21.47 -21.37
N HIS A 471 1.10 -21.97 -21.13
CA HIS A 471 0.44 -21.93 -19.84
C HIS A 471 0.24 -20.50 -19.33
N SER A 472 -0.29 -19.64 -20.20
CA SER A 472 -0.55 -18.24 -19.88
C SER A 472 -2.01 -17.88 -20.04
N CYS A 473 -2.47 -16.92 -19.24
CA CYS A 473 -3.80 -16.35 -19.33
C CYS A 473 -3.73 -14.85 -19.63
N LEU A 474 -4.43 -14.40 -20.66
CA LEU A 474 -4.61 -12.98 -20.98
C LEU A 474 -6.06 -12.58 -20.69
N VAL A 475 -6.23 -11.73 -19.69
CA VAL A 475 -7.52 -11.15 -19.29
C VAL A 475 -7.53 -9.70 -19.73
N THR A 476 -8.38 -9.36 -20.70
CA THR A 476 -8.58 -7.99 -21.17
C THR A 476 -9.90 -7.44 -20.65
N VAL A 477 -9.87 -6.29 -19.99
CA VAL A 477 -11.07 -5.63 -19.45
C VAL A 477 -11.25 -4.29 -20.16
N LEU A 478 -12.40 -4.10 -20.80
CA LEU A 478 -12.75 -2.88 -21.51
C LEU A 478 -13.83 -2.12 -20.73
N SER A 479 -13.68 -0.81 -20.66
CA SER A 479 -14.63 0.10 -20.04
C SER A 479 -14.75 1.38 -20.86
N GLY A 480 -15.97 1.91 -20.95
CA GLY A 480 -16.23 3.17 -21.67
C GLY A 480 -15.72 4.40 -20.93
N ASP A 481 -15.91 5.57 -21.55
CA ASP A 481 -15.60 6.85 -20.92
C ASP A 481 -16.47 7.11 -19.68
N ILE A 482 -15.83 7.66 -18.65
CA ILE A 482 -16.44 8.01 -17.36
C ILE A 482 -16.29 9.51 -17.04
N SER A 483 -15.87 10.32 -18.01
CA SER A 483 -15.68 11.77 -17.85
C SER A 483 -16.96 12.47 -17.43
N ASP A 484 -18.09 12.13 -18.04
CA ASP A 484 -19.41 12.66 -17.67
C ASP A 484 -19.82 12.26 -16.25
N LEU A 485 -19.59 11.00 -15.87
CA LEU A 485 -19.85 10.51 -14.51
C LEU A 485 -19.01 11.27 -13.48
N ARG A 486 -17.71 11.46 -13.76
CA ARG A 486 -16.79 12.23 -12.91
C ARG A 486 -17.28 13.68 -12.77
N ALA A 487 -17.74 14.31 -13.85
CA ALA A 487 -18.26 15.67 -13.85
C ALA A 487 -19.55 15.80 -13.02
N LEU A 488 -20.52 14.88 -13.20
CA LEU A 488 -21.75 14.85 -12.42
C LEU A 488 -21.49 14.58 -10.93
N HIS A 489 -20.58 13.66 -10.61
CA HIS A 489 -20.20 13.37 -9.22
C HIS A 489 -19.49 14.55 -8.54
N LYS A 490 -18.61 15.25 -9.27
CA LYS A 490 -17.96 16.48 -8.80
C LYS A 490 -18.99 17.58 -8.53
N ARG A 491 -19.96 17.77 -9.44
CA ARG A 491 -21.05 18.74 -9.28
C ARG A 491 -21.92 18.44 -8.06
N ARG A 492 -22.20 17.16 -7.77
CA ARG A 492 -22.96 16.74 -6.59
C ARG A 492 -22.24 16.99 -5.26
N THR A 493 -20.91 16.92 -5.24
CA THR A 493 -20.11 16.87 -3.99
C THR A 493 -19.38 18.18 -3.67
N ALA A 494 -19.34 19.13 -4.60
CA ALA A 494 -18.70 20.42 -4.43
C ALA A 494 -19.48 21.32 -3.45
N ARG A 495 -19.14 21.26 -2.16
CA ARG A 495 -19.79 22.03 -1.07
C ARG A 495 -19.81 23.54 -1.26
N SER A 496 -18.95 24.09 -2.11
CA SER A 496 -18.85 25.52 -2.44
C SER A 496 -19.69 25.94 -3.65
N ASP A 497 -20.27 25.00 -4.41
CA ASP A 497 -21.11 25.30 -5.56
C ASP A 497 -22.59 25.36 -5.12
N PRO A 498 -23.30 26.49 -5.26
CA PRO A 498 -24.74 26.60 -4.98
C PRO A 498 -25.57 25.56 -5.74
N ARG A 499 -25.06 25.07 -6.89
CA ARG A 499 -25.72 24.04 -7.71
C ARG A 499 -25.72 22.65 -7.07
N SER A 500 -24.88 22.40 -6.05
CA SER A 500 -24.76 21.11 -5.37
C SER A 500 -25.84 20.86 -4.32
N SER A 501 -26.36 21.91 -3.69
CA SER A 501 -27.30 21.83 -2.55
C SER A 501 -28.68 22.42 -2.82
N LEU A 502 -28.80 23.40 -3.72
CA LEU A 502 -30.08 24.08 -4.04
C LEU A 502 -30.68 23.67 -5.40
N MET A 503 -29.89 23.10 -6.32
CA MET A 503 -30.31 22.83 -7.71
C MET A 503 -30.15 21.36 -8.14
N TRP A 504 -29.83 20.45 -7.20
CA TRP A 504 -29.79 19.02 -7.49
C TRP A 504 -31.21 18.47 -7.48
N ASP A 505 -31.81 18.35 -8.67
CA ASP A 505 -33.18 17.91 -8.86
C ASP A 505 -33.27 16.39 -9.15
N LYS A 506 -34.50 15.87 -9.17
CA LYS A 506 -34.77 14.46 -9.46
C LYS A 506 -34.23 14.05 -10.85
N LYS A 507 -34.27 14.94 -11.83
CA LYS A 507 -33.82 14.68 -13.21
C LYS A 507 -32.30 14.55 -13.29
N GLN A 508 -31.56 15.34 -12.54
CA GLN A 508 -30.10 15.24 -12.40
C GLN A 508 -29.69 13.97 -11.64
N GLN A 509 -30.48 13.56 -10.64
CA GLN A 509 -30.26 12.30 -9.94
C GLN A 509 -30.51 11.09 -10.87
N GLU A 510 -31.60 11.09 -11.63
CA GLU A 510 -31.88 10.07 -12.65
C GLU A 510 -30.80 10.02 -13.73
N ALA A 511 -30.30 11.17 -14.19
CA ALA A 511 -29.19 11.24 -15.13
C ALA A 511 -27.89 10.68 -14.53
N LEU A 512 -27.56 11.02 -13.28
CA LEU A 512 -26.41 10.46 -12.58
C LEU A 512 -26.53 8.93 -12.45
N ASP A 513 -27.70 8.42 -12.07
CA ASP A 513 -27.93 6.99 -11.89
C ASP A 513 -27.86 6.23 -13.23
N ALA A 514 -28.38 6.81 -14.31
CA ALA A 514 -28.26 6.27 -15.66
C ALA A 514 -26.80 6.25 -16.14
N THR A 515 -26.06 7.36 -15.98
CA THR A 515 -24.64 7.45 -16.34
C THR A 515 -23.79 6.52 -15.47
N ALA A 516 -24.12 6.35 -14.19
CA ALA A 516 -23.43 5.43 -13.28
C ALA A 516 -23.66 3.97 -13.67
N LEU A 517 -24.90 3.59 -13.96
CA LEU A 517 -25.23 2.24 -14.45
C LEU A 517 -24.46 1.95 -15.75
N ALA A 518 -24.46 2.92 -16.66
CA ALA A 518 -23.68 2.87 -17.88
C ALA A 518 -22.18 2.66 -17.61
N ALA A 519 -21.55 3.48 -16.76
CA ALA A 519 -20.12 3.37 -16.47
C ALA A 519 -19.76 2.02 -15.83
N GLN A 520 -20.68 1.41 -15.08
CA GLN A 520 -20.48 0.11 -14.44
C GLN A 520 -20.50 -1.07 -15.42
N THR A 521 -20.95 -0.87 -16.66
CA THR A 521 -20.91 -1.90 -17.72
C THR A 521 -19.54 -1.94 -18.40
N GLY A 522 -19.02 -3.14 -18.61
CA GLY A 522 -17.75 -3.41 -19.26
C GLY A 522 -17.79 -4.71 -20.07
N ILE A 523 -16.72 -4.97 -20.81
CA ILE A 523 -16.50 -6.25 -21.50
C ILE A 523 -15.25 -6.88 -20.91
N VAL A 524 -15.31 -8.18 -20.63
CA VAL A 524 -14.15 -8.96 -20.24
C VAL A 524 -13.91 -10.03 -21.28
N HIS A 525 -12.68 -10.10 -21.74
CA HIS A 525 -12.19 -11.10 -22.69
C HIS A 525 -11.09 -11.92 -22.01
N ILE A 526 -11.17 -13.24 -22.09
CA ILE A 526 -10.19 -14.15 -21.48
C ILE A 526 -9.70 -15.14 -22.54
N CYS A 527 -8.39 -15.12 -22.76
CA CYS A 527 -7.67 -16.06 -23.62
C CYS A 527 -6.77 -16.94 -22.75
N LEU A 528 -6.82 -18.25 -22.96
CA LEU A 528 -5.92 -19.24 -22.35
C LEU A 528 -5.01 -19.79 -23.46
N GLN A 529 -3.69 -19.85 -23.19
CA GLN A 529 -2.68 -20.30 -24.15
C GLN A 529 -1.78 -21.38 -23.58
#